data_AF-A0A0E0BHU8-F1
#
_entry.id   AF-A0A0E0BHU8-F1
#
_cell.length_a   1.000
_cell.length_b   1.000
_cell.length_c   1.000
_cell.angle_alpha   90.00
_cell.angle_beta   90.00
_cell.angle_gamma   90.00
#
_symmetry.space_group_name_H-M   'P 1'
#
loop_
_entity.id
_entity.type
_entity.pdbx_description
1 polymer ?
#
loop_
_entity_poly.entity_id
_entity_poly.type
_entity_poly.pdbx_seq_one_letter_code
_entity_poly.pdbx_strand_id
1 'polypeptide(L)' 'MGEGRRAHAILFLLPCSGHINPMLKLAELLHSRRVPVTFVNTEHNHERLRRRRRRRVPVRGGARQAA' A
#
# COMPACT_ATOMS: atom_id res chain seq x y z
N MET A 1 -38.53 1.40 -13.29
CA MET A 1 -37.13 1.84 -13.46
C MET A 1 -36.40 1.57 -12.17
N GLY A 2 -35.77 0.39 -12.04
CA GLY A 2 -35.03 0.03 -10.83
C GLY A 2 -33.61 0.52 -10.94
N GLU A 3 -33.20 1.48 -10.12
CA GLU A 3 -31.78 1.77 -9.89
C GLU A 3 -31.18 0.58 -9.12
N GLY A 4 -30.79 -0.44 -9.88
CA GLY A 4 -30.05 -1.58 -9.34
C GLY A 4 -28.82 -1.04 -8.57
N ARG A 5 -28.70 -1.44 -7.31
CA ARG A 5 -27.67 -0.98 -6.37
C ARG A 5 -26.29 -1.03 -7.05
N ARG A 6 -25.76 0.13 -7.46
CA ARG A 6 -24.44 0.21 -8.11
C ARG A 6 -23.38 -0.25 -7.11
N ALA A 7 -22.62 -1.26 -7.47
CA ALA A 7 -21.50 -1.73 -6.65
C ALA A 7 -20.48 -0.59 -6.49
N HIS A 8 -20.04 -0.34 -5.26
CA HIS A 8 -18.99 0.62 -4.92
C HIS A 8 -18.00 -0.08 -3.99
N ALA A 9 -16.71 -0.07 -4.33
CA ALA A 9 -15.68 -0.74 -3.55
C ALA A 9 -14.90 0.26 -2.70
N ILE A 10 -14.66 -0.10 -1.43
CA ILE A 10 -13.82 0.67 -0.51
C ILE A 10 -12.60 -0.19 -0.18
N LEU A 11 -11.41 0.36 -0.41
CA LEU A 11 -10.14 -0.33 -0.19
C LEU A 11 -9.37 0.32 0.96
N PHE A 12 -9.07 -0.48 1.99
CA PHE A 12 -8.25 -0.09 3.13
C PHE A 12 -6.81 -0.57 2.93
N LEU A 13 -5.85 0.36 2.86
CA LEU A 13 -4.44 -0.02 2.74
C LEU A 13 -3.91 -0.51 4.10
N LEU A 14 -3.65 -1.82 4.22
CA LEU A 14 -2.96 -2.37 5.39
C LEU A 14 -1.49 -1.93 5.40
N PRO A 15 -0.90 -1.63 6.58
CA PRO A 15 0.47 -1.13 6.71
C PRO A 15 1.50 -2.26 6.58
N CYS A 16 1.62 -2.79 5.36
CA CYS A 16 2.59 -3.79 4.97
C CYS A 16 3.31 -3.34 3.68
N SER A 17 4.64 -3.44 3.66
CA SER A 17 5.53 -2.93 2.59
C SER A 17 5.28 -3.52 1.19
N GLY A 18 4.37 -4.48 1.03
CA GLY A 18 4.00 -5.08 -0.24
C GLY A 18 2.52 -4.97 -0.61
N HIS A 19 1.67 -4.34 0.22
CA HIS A 19 0.22 -4.33 -0.02
C HIS A 19 -0.25 -3.20 -0.95
N ILE A 20 0.54 -2.14 -1.14
CA ILE A 20 0.13 -0.98 -1.94
C ILE A 20 -0.01 -1.35 -3.42
N ASN A 21 1.02 -1.95 -4.04
CA ASN A 21 0.99 -2.26 -5.47
C ASN A 21 -0.10 -3.27 -5.87
N PRO A 22 -0.33 -4.39 -5.13
CA PRO A 22 -1.44 -5.29 -5.41
C PRO A 22 -2.82 -4.61 -5.26
N MET A 23 -2.99 -3.73 -4.27
CA MET A 23 -4.24 -3.00 -4.05
C MET A 23 -4.54 -2.01 -5.17
N LEU A 24 -3.51 -1.34 -5.70
CA LEU A 24 -3.65 -0.46 -6.86
C LEU A 24 -4.05 -1.24 -8.11
N LYS A 25 -3.41 -2.39 -8.38
CA LYS A 25 -3.79 -3.29 -9.49
C LYS A 25 -5.22 -3.83 -9.34
N LEU A 26 -5.62 -4.16 -8.11
CA LEU A 26 -7.00 -4.58 -7.83
C LEU A 26 -8.00 -3.46 -8.14
N ALA A 27 -7.68 -2.21 -7.78
CA ALA A 27 -8.53 -1.07 -8.10
C ALA A 27 -8.63 -0.81 -9.61
N GLU A 28 -7.54 -0.96 -10.36
CA GLU A 28 -7.56 -0.87 -11.82
C GLU A 28 -8.52 -1.91 -12.43
N LEU A 29 -8.49 -3.15 -11.92
CA LEU A 29 -9.39 -4.23 -12.35
C LEU A 29 -10.86 -4.02 -11.96
N LEU A 30 -11.13 -3.29 -10.89
CA LEU A 30 -12.50 -2.95 -10.46
C LEU A 30 -13.02 -1.75 -11.26
N HIS A 31 -12.18 -0.75 -11.48
CA HIS A 31 -12.50 0.43 -12.25
C HIS A 31 -12.79 0.09 -13.72
N SER A 32 -12.03 -0.85 -14.31
CA SER A 32 -12.29 -1.35 -15.67
C SER A 32 -13.66 -2.02 -15.81
N ARG A 33 -14.25 -2.51 -14.71
CA ARG A 33 -15.60 -3.09 -14.64
C ARG A 33 -16.69 -2.08 -14.28
N ARG A 34 -16.40 -0.78 -14.33
CA ARG A 34 -17.32 0.32 -13.95
C ARG A 34 -17.77 0.28 -12.48
N VAL A 35 -16.98 -0.35 -11.61
CA VAL A 35 -17.16 -0.26 -10.16
C VAL A 35 -16.31 0.92 -9.68
N PRO A 36 -16.91 2.00 -9.16
CA PRO A 36 -16.12 3.08 -8.60
C PRO A 36 -15.44 2.60 -7.32
N VAL A 37 -14.24 3.12 -7.10
CA VAL A 37 -13.32 2.63 -6.07
C VAL A 37 -12.84 3.80 -5.21
N THR A 38 -12.99 3.70 -3.90
CA THR A 38 -12.46 4.68 -2.94
C THR A 38 -11.35 4.06 -2.10
N PHE A 39 -10.18 4.71 -2.07
CA PHE A 39 -9.09 4.34 -1.19
C PHE A 39 -9.19 5.08 0.13
N VAL A 40 -9.13 4.33 1.24
CA VAL A 40 -9.08 4.90 2.59
C VAL A 40 -7.67 4.74 3.12
N ASN A 41 -6.99 5.88 3.25
CA ASN A 41 -5.67 5.99 3.85
C ASN A 41 -5.79 6.66 5.22
N THR A 42 -5.29 5.99 6.26
CA THR A 42 -5.19 6.58 7.60
C THR A 42 -3.76 7.04 7.87
N GLU A 43 -3.61 8.17 8.56
CA GLU A 43 -2.31 8.68 9.00
C GLU A 43 -1.55 7.66 9.85
N HIS A 44 -2.27 6.92 10.71
CA HIS A 44 -1.73 5.84 11.52
C HIS A 44 -1.03 4.75 10.68
N ASN A 45 -1.61 4.33 9.55
CA ASN A 45 -1.01 3.32 8.67
C ASN A 45 0.25 3.86 7.97
N HIS A 46 0.23 5.13 7.59
CA HIS A 46 1.37 5.81 7.00
C HIS A 46 2.56 5.90 7.97
N GLU A 47 2.30 6.27 9.22
CA GLU A 47 3.31 6.35 10.26
C GLU A 47 3.93 4.99 10.60
N ARG A 48 3.11 3.93 10.69
CA ARG A 48 3.61 2.57 10.97
C ARG A 48 4.57 2.09 9.89
N LEU A 49 4.29 2.38 8.62
CA LEU A 49 5.20 2.03 7.52
C LEU A 49 6.50 2.86 7.58
N ARG A 50 6.40 4.16 7.87
CA ARG A 50 7.57 5.04 8.05
C ARG A 50 8.48 4.60 9.20
N ARG A 51 7.91 4.15 10.33
CA ARG A 51 8.68 3.62 11.47
C ARG A 51 9.46 2.35 11.12
N ARG A 52 8.89 1.44 10.31
CA ARG A 52 9.57 0.20 9.89
C ARG A 52 10.79 0.45 8.98
N ARG A 53 10.78 1.50 8.15
CA ARG A 53 11.93 1.85 7.30
C ARG A 53 13.16 2.34 8.08
N ARG A 54 13.03 2.70 9.36
CA ARG A 54 14.17 3.19 10.17
C ARG A 54 15.14 2.10 10.65
N ARG A 55 14.85 0.82 10.43
CA ARG A 55 15.86 -0.24 10.63
C ARG A 55 16.78 -0.29 9.42
N ARG A 56 17.62 0.73 9.24
CA ARG A 56 18.82 0.61 8.41
C ARG A 56 19.68 -0.48 9.04
N VAL A 57 19.60 -1.69 8.50
CA VAL A 57 20.62 -2.70 8.79
C VAL A 57 21.93 -2.09 8.28
N PRO A 58 22.97 -1.97 9.12
CA PRO A 58 24.27 -1.51 8.63
C PRO A 58 24.69 -2.49 7.54
N VAL A 59 24.80 -2.00 6.30
CA VAL A 59 25.49 -2.76 5.27
C VAL A 59 26.94 -2.77 5.73
N ARG A 60 27.42 -3.93 6.16
CA ARG A 60 28.80 -4.13 6.63
C ARG A 60 29.72 -3.97 5.40
N GLY A 61 30.03 -2.72 5.08
CA GLY A 61 31.06 -2.35 4.11
C GLY A 61 32.41 -2.83 4.63
N GLY A 62 33.18 -3.44 3.74
CA GLY A 62 34.36 -4.23 4.05
C GLY A 62 35.36 -3.53 4.97
N ALA A 63 35.83 -4.29 5.96
CA ALA A 63 37.03 -3.98 6.71
C ALA A 63 38.22 -4.00 5.73
N ARG A 64 38.56 -2.86 5.15
CA ARG A 64 39.94 -2.57 4.80
C ARG A 64 40.60 -2.05 6.08
N GLN A 65 41.19 -2.96 6.84
CA GLN A 65 42.17 -2.58 7.85
C GLN A 65 43.40 -2.09 7.09
N ALA A 66 43.66 -0.80 7.26
CA ALA A 66 44.97 -0.21 7.06
C ALA A 66 45.79 -0.51 8.33
N ALA A 67 46.91 -1.20 8.17
CA ALA A 67 48.10 -1.15 9.01
C ALA A 67 49.21 -1.92 8.27
#